data_AF-A0A838UWH3-F1
#
_entry.id   AF-A0A838UWH3-F1
#
_cell.length_a   1.000
_cell.length_b   1.000
_cell.length_c   1.000
_cell.angle_alpha   90.00
_cell.angle_beta   90.00
_cell.angle_gamma   90.00
#
_symmetry.space_group_name_H-M   'P 1'
#
loop_
_entity.id
_entity.type
_entity.pdbx_description
1 polymer ?
#
loop_
_entity_poly.entity_id
_entity_poly.type
_entity_poly.pdbx_seq_one_letter_code
_entity_poly.pdbx_strand_id
1 'polypeptide(L)'
;MHGYEMIKEIEQRTDGAWTPSAGSIYPTLQLLEEADLIRGEESDGKRRFTLTETGTAEQAEKAGEQTPWDAVKADAAPEQISLATSMKKLHHSIAQVFQAGDEAQQKRVRELLDETRRKIYAILAEEN
;
A
#
# COMPACT_ATOMS: atom_id res chain seq x y z
N MET A 1 -1.51 10.57 -12.71
CA MET A 1 -0.73 10.25 -11.49
C MET A 1 0.75 10.28 -11.81
N HIS A 2 1.62 10.70 -10.90
CA HIS A 2 3.08 10.64 -11.05
C HIS A 2 3.62 9.26 -10.60
N GLY A 3 4.79 8.84 -11.10
CA GLY A 3 5.36 7.52 -10.79
C GLY A 3 5.57 7.27 -9.29
N TYR A 4 6.00 8.28 -8.52
CA TYR A 4 6.14 8.16 -7.06
C TYR A 4 4.79 8.03 -6.35
N GLU A 5 3.73 8.62 -6.90
CA GLU A 5 2.37 8.50 -6.34
C GLU A 5 1.85 7.09 -6.56
N MET A 6 2.16 6.48 -7.71
CA MET A 6 1.83 5.08 -7.99
C MET A 6 2.55 4.14 -7.01
N ILE A 7 3.83 4.37 -6.71
CA ILE A 7 4.56 3.55 -5.71
C ILE A 7 3.84 3.59 -4.36
N LYS A 8 3.46 4.79 -3.90
CA LYS A 8 2.74 4.98 -2.63
C LYS A 8 1.37 4.33 -2.65
N GLU A 9 0.63 4.47 -3.75
CA GLU A 9 -0.69 3.89 -3.92
C GLU A 9 -0.62 2.35 -3.88
N ILE A 10 0.37 1.75 -4.52
CA ILE A 10 0.59 0.29 -4.51
C ILE A 10 0.96 -0.21 -3.12
N GLU A 11 1.87 0.49 -2.43
CA GLU A 11 2.19 0.20 -1.03
C GLU A 11 0.94 0.26 -0.16
N GLN A 12 0.10 1.28 -0.33
CA GLN A 12 -1.11 1.45 0.45
C GLN A 12 -2.14 0.36 0.16
N ARG A 13 -2.38 0.02 -1.10
CA ARG A 13 -3.36 -1.03 -1.50
C ARG A 13 -2.95 -2.44 -1.08
N THR A 14 -1.66 -2.66 -0.86
CA THR A 14 -1.10 -3.95 -0.42
C THR A 14 -0.77 -3.98 1.07
N ASP A 15 -1.17 -2.94 1.84
CA ASP A 15 -0.84 -2.78 3.25
C ASP A 15 0.67 -2.95 3.55
N GLY A 16 1.51 -2.46 2.63
CA GLY A 16 2.96 -2.57 2.71
C GLY A 16 3.54 -3.96 2.43
N ALA A 17 2.73 -4.92 1.94
CA ALA A 17 3.23 -6.21 1.48
C ALA A 17 4.08 -6.06 0.21
N TRP A 18 3.82 -5.03 -0.61
CA TRP A 18 4.59 -4.73 -1.80
C TRP A 18 4.80 -3.23 -1.99
N THR A 19 6.06 -2.81 -2.04
CA THR A 19 6.45 -1.47 -2.44
C THR A 19 7.38 -1.58 -3.64
N PRO A 20 6.91 -1.30 -4.87
CA PRO A 20 7.78 -1.37 -6.03
C PRO A 20 8.82 -0.26 -5.99
N SER A 21 10.01 -0.55 -6.51
CA SER A 21 11.09 0.43 -6.58
C SER A 21 10.87 1.42 -7.74
N ALA A 22 11.54 2.57 -7.68
CA ALA A 22 11.64 3.46 -8.84
C ALA A 22 12.22 2.73 -10.07
N GLY A 23 13.24 1.89 -9.85
CA GLY A 23 13.89 1.10 -10.91
C GLY A 23 12.98 0.05 -11.56
N SER A 24 11.88 -0.34 -10.92
CA SER A 24 10.86 -1.23 -11.52
C SER A 24 9.70 -0.45 -12.12
N ILE A 25 9.26 0.65 -11.50
CA ILE A 25 8.07 1.40 -11.96
C ILE A 25 8.32 2.16 -13.26
N TYR A 26 9.43 2.89 -13.36
CA TYR A 26 9.65 3.74 -14.54
C TYR A 26 9.85 2.95 -15.84
N PRO A 27 10.58 1.81 -15.85
CA PRO A 27 10.62 0.95 -17.04
C PRO A 27 9.24 0.42 -17.43
N THR A 28 8.39 0.02 -16.47
CA THR A 28 7.03 -0.42 -16.78
C THR A 28 6.17 0.70 -17.37
N LEU A 29 6.27 1.92 -16.83
CA LEU A 29 5.55 3.07 -17.39
C LEU A 29 5.98 3.37 -18.83
N GLN A 30 7.28 3.25 -19.12
CA GLN A 30 7.76 3.39 -20.49
C GLN A 30 7.16 2.31 -21.41
N LEU A 31 7.13 1.05 -20.99
CA LEU A 31 6.53 -0.04 -21.78
C LEU A 31 5.03 0.19 -22.04
N LEU A 32 4.30 0.72 -21.05
CA LEU A 32 2.88 1.05 -21.21
C LEU A 32 2.65 2.23 -22.16
N GLU A 33 3.56 3.21 -22.20
CA GLU A 33 3.52 4.29 -23.19
C GLU A 33 3.83 3.77 -24.61
N GLU A 34 4.84 2.91 -24.74
CA GLU A 34 5.20 2.27 -26.02
C GLU A 34 4.05 1.42 -26.57
N ALA A 35 3.22 0.85 -25.70
CA ALA A 35 2.01 0.11 -26.06
C ALA A 35 0.75 1.00 -26.27
N ASP A 36 0.88 2.34 -26.21
CA ASP A 36 -0.23 3.31 -26.30
C ASP A 36 -1.34 3.10 -25.26
N LEU A 37 -1.03 2.51 -24.10
CA LEU A 37 -1.99 2.29 -23.01
C LEU A 37 -2.06 3.49 -22.07
N ILE A 38 -0.94 4.21 -21.92
CA ILE A 38 -0.86 5.43 -21.14
C ILE A 38 -0.16 6.53 -21.94
N ARG A 39 -0.37 7.78 -21.54
CA ARG A 39 0.35 8.95 -22.02
C ARG A 39 0.98 9.71 -20.86
N GLY A 40 2.27 10.01 -20.97
CA GLY A 40 3.00 10.85 -20.04
C GLY A 40 3.11 12.29 -20.53
N GLU A 41 2.65 13.24 -19.74
CA GLU A 41 2.76 14.69 -19.99
C GLU A 41 3.65 15.34 -18.94
N GLU A 42 4.50 16.28 -19.37
CA GLU A 42 5.35 17.03 -18.46
C GLU A 42 4.60 18.26 -17.92
N SER A 43 4.53 18.39 -16.60
CA SER A 43 3.84 19.47 -15.89
C SER A 43 4.66 19.81 -14.65
N ASP A 44 5.10 21.07 -14.53
CA ASP A 44 5.88 21.58 -13.40
C ASP A 44 7.15 20.75 -13.08
N GLY A 45 7.86 20.32 -14.11
CA GLY A 45 9.08 19.50 -13.99
C GLY A 45 8.82 18.07 -13.48
N LYS A 46 7.56 17.62 -13.51
CA LYS A 46 7.17 16.25 -13.15
C LYS A 46 6.32 15.64 -14.26
N ARG A 47 6.60 14.38 -14.59
CA ARG A 47 5.85 13.64 -15.61
C ARG A 47 4.60 13.01 -15.01
N ARG A 48 3.43 13.34 -15.54
CA ARG A 48 2.11 12.83 -15.13
C ARG A 48 1.62 11.85 -16.17
N PHE A 49 1.18 10.67 -15.73
CA PHE A 49 0.64 9.65 -16.62
C PHE A 49 -0.88 9.57 -16.50
N THR A 50 -1.54 9.41 -17.65
CA THR A 50 -2.98 9.21 -17.81
C THR A 50 -3.25 8.04 -18.75
N LEU A 51 -4.38 7.35 -18.59
CA LEU A 51 -4.81 6.32 -19.55
C LEU A 51 -5.18 6.97 -20.88
N THR A 52 -4.88 6.28 -21.98
CA THR A 52 -5.40 6.60 -23.31
C THR A 52 -6.80 6.01 -23.48
N GLU A 53 -7.43 6.24 -24.64
CA GLU A 53 -8.66 5.54 -25.02
C GLU A 53 -8.42 4.03 -25.09
N THR A 54 -7.32 3.60 -25.72
CA THR A 54 -6.88 2.20 -25.80
C THR A 54 -6.70 1.58 -24.42
N GLY A 55 -5.95 2.24 -23.53
CA GLY A 55 -5.74 1.76 -22.16
C GLY A 55 -7.01 1.71 -21.32
N THR A 56 -7.95 2.64 -21.56
CA THR A 56 -9.25 2.63 -20.89
C THR A 56 -10.09 1.43 -21.35
N ALA A 57 -10.09 1.11 -22.65
CA ALA A 57 -10.77 -0.07 -23.17
C ALA A 57 -10.18 -1.37 -22.62
N GLU A 58 -8.85 -1.50 -22.61
CA GLU A 58 -8.17 -2.69 -22.06
C GLU A 58 -8.45 -2.87 -20.56
N GLN A 59 -8.44 -1.77 -19.80
CA GLN A 59 -8.77 -1.81 -18.37
C GLN A 59 -10.22 -2.24 -18.14
N ALA A 60 -11.14 -1.84 -19.02
CA ALA A 60 -12.55 -2.23 -18.94
C ALA A 60 -12.76 -3.72 -19.26
N GLU A 61 -12.00 -4.29 -20.21
CA GLU A 61 -12.05 -5.73 -20.50
C GLU A 61 -11.61 -6.58 -19.30
N LYS A 62 -10.64 -6.08 -18.54
CA LYS A 62 -10.13 -6.72 -17.31
C LYS A 62 -10.94 -6.36 -16.06
N ALA A 63 -11.98 -5.53 -16.19
CA ALA A 63 -12.77 -5.09 -15.05
C ALA A 63 -13.57 -6.27 -14.48
N GLY A 64 -13.21 -6.69 -13.27
CA GLY A 64 -13.82 -7.83 -12.59
C GLY A 64 -12.88 -9.02 -12.42
N GLU A 65 -11.72 -9.01 -13.06
CA GLU A 65 -10.64 -9.94 -12.73
C GLU A 65 -10.02 -9.61 -11.38
N GLN A 66 -9.48 -10.63 -10.70
CA GLN A 66 -8.72 -10.41 -9.47
C GLN A 66 -7.56 -9.46 -9.75
N THR A 67 -7.44 -8.42 -8.94
CA THR A 67 -6.35 -7.47 -9.13
C THR A 67 -5.03 -8.09 -8.66
N PRO A 68 -3.87 -7.70 -9.23
CA PRO A 68 -2.57 -8.17 -8.77
C PRO A 68 -2.33 -7.91 -7.28
N TRP A 69 -2.94 -6.86 -6.71
CA TRP A 69 -2.85 -6.54 -5.28
C TRP A 69 -3.56 -7.59 -4.41
N ASP A 70 -4.66 -8.18 -4.89
CA ASP A 70 -5.41 -9.19 -4.14
C ASP A 70 -4.64 -10.49 -4.04
N ALA A 71 -3.94 -10.89 -5.10
CA ALA A 71 -3.01 -12.02 -5.08
C ALA A 71 -1.84 -11.77 -4.11
N VAL A 72 -1.21 -10.60 -4.16
CA VAL A 72 -0.12 -10.23 -3.23
C VAL A 72 -0.57 -10.25 -1.77
N LYS A 73 -1.79 -9.78 -1.48
CA LYS A 73 -2.35 -9.85 -0.12
C LYS A 73 -2.67 -11.29 0.31
N ALA A 74 -3.11 -12.14 -0.61
CA ALA A 74 -3.45 -13.54 -0.34
C ALA A 74 -2.20 -14.41 -0.13
N ASP A 75 -1.14 -14.17 -0.90
CA ASP A 75 0.14 -14.92 -0.86
C ASP A 75 1.11 -14.40 0.20
N ALA A 76 0.82 -13.27 0.85
CA ALA A 76 1.60 -12.78 1.98
C ALA A 76 1.48 -13.77 3.16
N ALA A 77 2.35 -14.78 3.18
CA ALA A 77 2.46 -15.74 4.26
C ALA A 77 2.65 -15.00 5.59
N PRO A 78 1.88 -15.30 6.66
CA PRO A 78 1.97 -14.62 7.95
C PRO A 78 3.41 -14.58 8.50
N GLU A 79 4.19 -15.63 8.26
CA GLU A 79 5.60 -15.76 8.64
C GLU A 79 6.58 -14.84 7.89
N GLN A 80 6.21 -14.30 6.72
CA GLN A 80 7.06 -13.39 5.93
C GLN A 80 6.71 -11.91 6.13
N ILE A 81 5.65 -11.60 6.89
CA ILE A 81 5.29 -10.22 7.20
C ILE A 81 6.37 -9.64 8.11
N SER A 82 7.18 -8.74 7.56
CA SER A 82 8.24 -8.08 8.31
C SER A 82 7.67 -7.29 9.51
N LEU A 83 8.45 -7.16 10.59
CA LEU A 83 8.07 -6.33 11.75
C LEU A 83 7.72 -4.89 11.33
N ALA A 84 8.44 -4.34 10.35
CA ALA A 84 8.18 -3.02 9.80
C ALA A 84 6.79 -2.94 9.13
N THR A 85 6.39 -3.97 8.38
CA THR A 85 5.06 -4.07 7.76
C THR A 85 3.97 -4.18 8.82
N SER A 86 4.17 -5.02 9.84
CA SER A 86 3.23 -5.14 10.98
C SER A 86 3.05 -3.81 11.72
N MET A 87 4.14 -3.06 11.94
CA MET A 87 4.08 -1.73 12.56
C MET A 87 3.33 -0.72 11.69
N LYS A 88 3.53 -0.74 10.36
CA LYS A 88 2.77 0.11 9.43
C LYS A 88 1.27 -0.19 9.48
N LYS A 89 0.88 -1.47 9.45
CA LYS A 89 -0.52 -1.91 9.56
C LYS A 89 -1.17 -1.45 10.88
N LEU A 90 -0.45 -1.60 11.99
CA LEU A 90 -0.88 -1.11 13.30
C LEU A 90 -1.08 0.41 13.30
N HIS A 91 -0.11 1.17 12.76
CA HIS A 91 -0.21 2.63 12.68
C HIS A 91 -1.42 3.08 11.84
N HIS A 92 -1.63 2.46 10.68
CA HIS A 92 -2.77 2.77 9.81
C HIS A 92 -4.11 2.55 10.52
N SER A 93 -4.26 1.41 11.20
CA SER A 93 -5.47 1.08 11.95
C SER A 93 -5.75 2.08 13.08
N ILE A 94 -4.70 2.51 13.80
CA ILE A 94 -4.81 3.54 14.83
C ILE A 94 -5.21 4.89 14.22
N ALA A 95 -4.62 5.27 13.08
CA ALA A 95 -4.94 6.52 12.40
C ALA A 95 -6.42 6.60 11.98
N GLN A 96 -7.00 5.49 11.52
CA GLN A 96 -8.44 5.40 11.21
C GLN A 96 -9.31 5.69 12.45
N VAL A 97 -8.95 5.15 13.61
CA VAL A 97 -9.68 5.39 14.86
C VAL A 97 -9.55 6.85 15.32
N PHE A 98 -8.40 7.48 15.11
CA PHE A 98 -8.26 8.92 15.37
C PHE A 98 -9.11 9.79 14.44
N GLN A 99 -9.25 9.40 13.17
CA GLN A 99 -10.01 10.19 12.19
C GLN A 99 -11.53 10.00 12.32
N ALA A 100 -11.99 8.78 12.62
CA ALA A 100 -13.41 8.41 12.51
C ALA A 100 -13.99 7.74 13.76
N GLY A 101 -13.20 7.50 14.81
CA GLY A 101 -13.63 6.74 15.99
C GLY A 101 -14.27 7.59 17.09
N ASP A 102 -15.32 7.06 17.71
CA ASP A 102 -15.99 7.66 18.87
C ASP A 102 -15.14 7.56 20.16
N GLU A 103 -15.54 8.26 21.23
CA GLU A 103 -14.80 8.27 22.50
C GLU A 103 -14.63 6.87 23.11
N ALA A 104 -15.62 5.99 22.96
CA ALA A 104 -15.56 4.62 23.47
C ALA A 104 -14.60 3.74 22.66
N GLN A 105 -14.51 3.93 21.35
CA GLN A 105 -13.53 3.30 20.47
C GLN A 105 -12.11 3.78 20.80
N GLN A 106 -11.92 5.09 20.96
CA GLN A 106 -10.63 5.67 21.32
C GLN A 106 -10.13 5.16 22.69
N LYS A 107 -11.02 5.08 23.69
CA LYS A 107 -10.69 4.53 25.00
C LYS A 107 -10.22 3.08 24.92
N ARG A 108 -10.97 2.22 24.20
CA ARG A 108 -10.62 0.80 24.02
C ARG A 108 -9.29 0.62 23.30
N VAL A 109 -9.02 1.43 22.27
CA VAL A 109 -7.72 1.39 21.57
C VAL A 109 -6.59 1.79 22.49
N ARG A 110 -6.76 2.81 23.34
CA ARG A 110 -5.74 3.20 24.33
C ARG A 110 -5.41 2.06 25.29
N GLU A 111 -6.44 1.40 25.85
CA GLU A 111 -6.27 0.25 26.74
C GLU A 111 -5.52 -0.90 26.06
N LEU A 112 -5.88 -1.21 24.81
CA LEU A 112 -5.21 -2.24 24.02
C LEU A 112 -3.74 -1.90 23.72
N LEU A 113 -3.42 -0.64 23.43
CA LEU A 113 -2.04 -0.19 23.22
C LEU A 113 -1.21 -0.31 24.49
N ASP A 114 -1.77 0.03 25.65
CA ASP A 114 -1.10 -0.13 26.94
C ASP A 114 -0.79 -1.60 27.25
N GLU A 115 -1.75 -2.50 26.97
CA GLU A 115 -1.56 -3.94 27.13
C GLU A 115 -0.49 -4.47 26.16
N THR A 116 -0.57 -4.07 24.89
CA THR A 116 0.39 -4.47 23.85
C THR A 116 1.80 -4.02 24.21
N ARG A 117 1.97 -2.78 24.68
CA ARG A 117 3.26 -2.27 25.17
C ARG A 117 3.82 -3.15 26.27
N ARG A 118 3.01 -3.53 27.26
CA ARG A 118 3.46 -4.41 28.36
C ARG A 118 3.90 -5.78 27.85
N LYS A 119 3.16 -6.37 26.90
CA LYS A 119 3.53 -7.64 26.26
C LYS A 119 4.84 -7.55 25.48
N ILE A 120 5.07 -6.48 24.73
CA ILE A 120 6.33 -6.26 24.01
C ILE A 120 7.50 -6.17 25.00
N TYR A 121 7.35 -5.44 26.11
CA TYR A 121 8.38 -5.39 27.15
C TYR A 121 8.63 -6.74 27.81
N ALA A 122 7.59 -7.56 28.00
CA ALA A 122 7.76 -8.92 28.53
C ALA A 122 8.60 -9.77 27.57
N ILE A 123 8.35 -9.71 26.27
CA ILE A 123 9.15 -10.40 25.24
C ILE A 123 10.62 -9.92 25.26
N LEU A 124 10.86 -8.62 25.44
CA LEU A 124 12.22 -8.08 25.58
C LEU A 124 12.92 -8.52 26.87
N ALA A 125 12.17 -8.91 27.89
CA ALA A 125 12.65 -9.38 29.18
C ALA A 125 12.79 -10.92 29.24
N GLU A 126 12.28 -11.65 28.23
CA GLU A 126 12.57 -13.06 28.04
C GLU A 126 14.05 -13.18 27.63
N GLU A 127 14.89 -13.72 28.52
CA GLU A 127 16.29 -14.03 28.21
C GLU A 127 16.35 -15.09 27.10
N ASN A 128 17.29 -14.92 26.16
CA ASN A 128 17.63 -15.93 25.15
C ASN A 128 18.04 -17.27 25.78
#